data_AF-A0A0A7GD19-F1
#
_entry.id   AF-A0A0A7GD19-F1
#
_cell.length_a   1.000
_cell.length_b   1.000
_cell.length_c   1.000
_cell.angle_alpha   90.00
_cell.angle_beta   90.00
_cell.angle_gamma   90.00
#
_symmetry.space_group_name_H-M   'P 1'
#
loop_
_entity.id
_entity.type
_entity.pdbx_description
1 polymer ?
#
loop_
_entity_poly.entity_id
_entity_poly.type
_entity_poly.pdbx_seq_one_letter_code
_entity_poly.pdbx_strand_id
1 'polypeptide(L)'
;MSLSELPVPLSYKVIRAGSTETIVLTCPKCGRVGRLTRNGYNSHGPKFRVEHEEGYCPLSFFDGPIYDEVRKIYDSVRVKR
;
A
#
# COMPACT_ATOMS: atom_id res chain seq x y z
N MET A 1 13.78 6.61 -18.62
CA MET A 1 14.20 6.29 -17.23
C MET A 1 13.58 4.97 -16.85
N SER A 2 14.41 3.96 -16.62
CA SER A 2 14.05 2.55 -16.52
C SER A 2 13.39 2.24 -15.17
N LEU A 3 12.37 1.37 -15.19
CA LEU A 3 11.51 0.94 -14.07
C LEU A 3 12.24 0.06 -13.01
N SER A 4 13.56 0.18 -12.85
CA SER A 4 14.39 -0.84 -12.19
C SER A 4 14.80 -0.57 -10.74
N GLU A 5 14.41 0.54 -10.13
CA GLU A 5 15.05 1.03 -8.89
C GLU A 5 14.08 1.17 -7.71
N LEU A 6 13.16 0.22 -7.52
CA LEU A 6 12.52 0.10 -6.21
C LEU A 6 13.52 -0.58 -5.26
N PRO A 7 13.93 0.07 -4.15
CA PRO A 7 14.97 -0.46 -3.26
C PRO A 7 14.58 -1.77 -2.55
N VAL A 8 13.29 -2.14 -2.59
CA VAL A 8 12.76 -3.40 -2.07
C VAL A 8 11.64 -3.87 -3.00
N PRO A 9 11.60 -5.15 -3.43
CA PRO A 9 10.47 -5.67 -4.18
C PRO A 9 9.20 -5.56 -3.34
N LEU A 10 8.24 -4.80 -3.85
CA LEU A 10 6.99 -4.50 -3.16
C LEU A 10 6.11 -5.76 -3.19
N SER A 11 6.31 -6.65 -2.22
CA SER A 11 5.54 -7.89 -2.11
C SER A 11 4.24 -7.64 -1.35
N TYR A 12 3.12 -8.03 -1.95
CA TYR A 12 1.79 -7.93 -1.36
C TYR A 12 1.04 -9.26 -1.44
N LYS A 13 0.16 -9.48 -0.47
CA LYS A 13 -0.79 -10.59 -0.40
C LYS A 13 -2.17 -10.03 -0.11
N VAL A 14 -3.18 -10.59 -0.77
CA VAL A 14 -4.57 -10.22 -0.54
C VAL A 14 -5.21 -11.32 0.29
N ILE A 15 -5.58 -10.99 1.52
CA ILE A 15 -6.30 -11.90 2.42
C ILE A 15 -7.78 -11.62 2.23
N ARG A 16 -8.51 -12.64 1.76
CA ARG A 16 -9.96 -12.58 1.57
C ARG A 16 -10.62 -13.30 2.73
N ALA A 17 -11.32 -12.55 3.59
CA ALA A 17 -12.10 -13.08 4.69
C ALA A 17 -13.57 -12.75 4.44
N GLY A 18 -14.30 -13.68 3.79
CA GLY A 18 -15.68 -13.47 3.38
C GLY A 18 -15.84 -12.26 2.45
N SER A 19 -16.61 -11.26 2.89
CA SER A 19 -16.84 -9.99 2.18
C SER A 19 -15.78 -8.92 2.44
N THR A 20 -14.69 -9.24 3.13
CA THR A 20 -13.64 -8.27 3.46
C THR A 20 -12.34 -8.67 2.79
N GLU A 21 -11.80 -7.79 1.95
CA GLU A 21 -10.49 -7.96 1.32
C GLU A 21 -9.48 -7.08 2.05
N THR A 22 -8.49 -7.71 2.67
CA THR A 22 -7.40 -7.04 3.38
C THR A 22 -6.12 -7.20 2.59
N ILE A 23 -5.49 -6.08 2.23
CA ILE A 23 -4.20 -6.10 1.53
C ILE A 23 -3.11 -6.06 2.59
N VAL A 24 -2.22 -7.05 2.58
CA VAL A 24 -1.05 -7.10 3.45
C VAL A 24 0.18 -6.94 2.56
N LEU A 25 1.04 -5.98 2.86
CA LEU A 25 2.24 -5.73 2.07
C LEU A 25 3.46 -5.45 2.94
N THR A 26 4.63 -5.68 2.37
CA THR A 26 5.90 -5.30 2.99
C THR A 26 6.08 -3.81 2.81
N CYS A 27 6.09 -3.05 3.91
CA CYS A 27 6.20 -1.60 3.88
C CYS A 27 7.55 -1.20 3.27
N PRO A 28 7.58 -0.46 2.16
CA PRO A 28 8.84 -0.05 1.53
C PRO A 28 9.58 1.02 2.33
N LYS A 29 8.96 1.64 3.35
CA LYS A 29 9.62 2.60 4.25
C LYS A 29 10.42 1.94 5.36
N CYS A 30 9.87 0.89 5.97
CA CYS A 30 10.43 0.29 7.18
C CYS A 30 10.76 -1.20 7.03
N GLY A 31 10.46 -1.81 5.89
CA GLY A 31 10.69 -3.24 5.62
C GLY A 31 9.73 -4.20 6.35
N ARG A 32 8.82 -3.68 7.18
CA ARG A 32 7.90 -4.51 7.98
C ARG A 32 6.65 -4.89 7.20
N VAL A 33 6.19 -6.11 7.39
CA VAL A 33 4.92 -6.58 6.83
C VAL A 33 3.77 -6.00 7.66
N GLY A 34 2.78 -5.43 6.99
CA GLY A 34 1.61 -4.89 7.65
C GLY A 34 0.39 -4.79 6.73
N ARG A 35 -0.76 -4.47 7.31
CA ARG A 35 -2.01 -4.27 6.57
C ARG A 35 -2.02 -2.88 5.93
N LEU A 36 -2.29 -2.82 4.64
CA LEU A 36 -2.55 -1.59 3.93
C LEU A 36 -3.98 -1.14 4.22
N THR A 37 -4.14 0.03 4.84
CA THR A 37 -5.43 0.67 5.07
C THR A 37 -5.46 2.06 4.44
N ARG A 38 -6.65 2.46 3.98
CA ARG A 38 -6.89 3.81 3.46
C ARG A 38 -7.40 4.69 4.59
N ASN A 39 -6.64 5.73 4.95
CA ASN A 39 -6.94 6.66 6.05
C ASN A 39 -7.48 8.02 5.53
N GLY A 40 -8.38 7.98 4.55
CA GLY A 40 -9.04 9.16 3.98
C GLY A 40 -8.56 9.55 2.58
N TYR A 41 -8.95 10.74 2.15
CA TYR A 41 -8.58 11.37 0.87
C TYR A 41 -8.07 12.79 1.12
N ASN A 42 -7.14 13.25 0.28
CA ASN A 42 -6.79 14.66 0.12
C ASN A 42 -6.93 15.06 -1.36
N SER A 43 -6.63 16.32 -1.65
CA SER A 43 -6.61 16.86 -3.02
C SER A 43 -5.64 16.15 -3.97
N HIS A 44 -4.71 15.35 -3.44
CA HIS A 44 -3.73 14.55 -4.21
C HIS A 44 -4.11 13.07 -4.33
N GLY A 45 -5.23 12.63 -3.71
CA GLY A 45 -5.73 11.26 -3.77
C GLY A 45 -5.90 10.57 -2.42
N PRO A 46 -6.04 9.24 -2.41
CA PRO A 46 -6.23 8.47 -1.18
C PRO A 46 -4.99 8.50 -0.30
N LYS A 47 -5.16 8.70 1.00
CA LYS A 47 -4.08 8.53 1.98
C LYS A 47 -4.00 7.07 2.37
N PHE A 48 -2.83 6.47 2.23
CA PHE A 48 -2.60 5.09 2.65
C PHE A 48 -1.80 5.06 3.94
N ARG A 49 -1.92 3.98 4.69
CA ARG A 49 -1.01 3.65 5.79
C ARG A 49 -0.84 2.15 5.89
N VAL A 50 0.36 1.72 6.25
CA VAL A 50 0.64 0.32 6.56
C VAL A 50 0.64 0.17 8.07
N GLU A 51 -0.33 -0.55 8.62
CA GLU A 51 -0.40 -0.84 10.05
C GLU A 51 0.28 -2.18 10.34
N HIS A 52 1.23 -2.18 11.27
CA HIS A 52 2.01 -3.33 11.71
C HIS A 52 2.13 -3.31 13.24
N GLU A 53 2.68 -4.35 13.87
CA GLU A 53 2.69 -4.47 15.34
C GLU A 53 3.34 -3.29 16.06
N GLU A 54 4.38 -2.70 15.48
CA GLU A 54 5.08 -1.53 16.05
C GLU A 54 4.39 -0.17 15.79
N GLY A 55 3.23 -0.15 15.12
CA GLY A 55 2.49 1.08 14.84
C GLY A 55 2.04 1.18 13.38
N TYR A 56 2.21 2.35 12.77
CA TYR A 56 1.83 2.54 11.37
C TYR A 56 2.80 3.42 10.61
N CYS A 57 2.98 3.08 9.34
CA CYS A 57 3.76 3.85 8.39
C CYS A 57 2.81 4.58 7.42
N PRO A 58 2.70 5.92 7.49
CA PRO A 58 1.88 6.68 6.56
C PRO A 58 2.49 6.67 5.16
N LEU A 59 1.65 6.53 4.14
CA LEU A 59 2.01 6.57 2.72
C LEU A 59 1.16 7.63 2.03
N SER A 60 1.84 8.59 1.43
CA SER A 60 1.24 9.75 0.78
C SER A 60 1.84 9.98 -0.60
N PHE A 61 1.20 10.83 -1.38
CA PHE A 61 1.70 11.23 -2.70
C PHE A 61 3.17 11.68 -2.71
N PHE A 62 3.67 12.24 -1.61
CA PHE A 62 5.08 12.65 -1.47
C PHE A 62 6.07 11.49 -1.44
N ASP A 63 5.61 10.26 -1.22
CA ASP A 63 6.44 9.05 -1.29
C ASP A 63 6.74 8.63 -2.73
N GLY A 64 6.24 9.37 -3.72
CA GLY A 64 6.57 9.24 -5.13
C GLY A 64 6.22 7.84 -5.68
N PRO A 65 7.17 7.13 -6.31
CA PRO A 65 6.88 5.86 -7.01
C PRO A 65 6.34 4.77 -6.08
N ILE A 66 6.73 4.79 -4.80
CA ILE A 66 6.18 3.87 -3.79
C ILE A 66 4.66 4.04 -3.67
N TYR A 67 4.19 5.28 -3.64
CA TYR A 67 2.77 5.59 -3.52
C TYR A 67 1.98 5.15 -4.75
N ASP A 68 2.52 5.38 -5.95
CA ASP A 68 1.89 4.95 -7.20
C ASP A 68 1.72 3.43 -7.26
N GLU A 69 2.73 2.66 -6.86
CA GLU A 69 2.64 1.19 -6.84
C GLU A 69 1.61 0.69 -5.82
N VAL A 70 1.62 1.25 -4.60
CA VAL A 70 0.63 0.91 -3.56
C VAL A 70 -0.78 1.26 -4.01
N ARG A 71 -0.94 2.40 -4.70
CA ARG A 71 -2.21 2.82 -5.28
C ARG A 71 -2.69 1.84 -6.35
N LYS A 72 -1.82 1.39 -7.27
CA LYS A 72 -2.17 0.39 -8.30
C LYS A 72 -2.61 -0.93 -7.67
N ILE A 73 -1.92 -1.40 -6.63
CA ILE A 73 -2.30 -2.61 -5.89
C ILE A 73 -3.69 -2.44 -5.27
N TYR A 74 -3.90 -1.33 -4.57
CA TYR A 74 -5.18 -1.03 -3.92
C TYR A 74 -6.33 -0.96 -4.94
N ASP A 75 -6.12 -0.26 -6.04
CA ASP A 75 -7.09 -0.12 -7.13
C ASP A 75 -7.39 -1.49 -7.78
N SER A 76 -6.36 -2.28 -8.06
CA SER A 76 -6.52 -3.62 -8.65
C SER A 76 -7.33 -4.59 -7.79
N VAL A 77 -7.28 -4.44 -6.47
CA VAL A 77 -8.09 -5.24 -5.53
C VAL A 77 -9.52 -4.70 -5.47
N ARG A 78 -9.71 -3.37 -5.43
CA ARG A 78 -11.02 -2.72 -5.34
C ARG A 78 -11.85 -2.78 -6.62
N VAL A 79 -11.22 -2.73 -7.79
CA VAL A 79 -11.89 -2.73 -9.10
C VAL A 79 -12.50 -4.10 -9.46
N LYS A 80 -12.15 -5.17 -8.74
CA LYS A 80 -12.76 -6.49 -8.93
C LYS A 80 -14.13 -6.67 -8.24
N ARG A 81 -14.77 -5.59 -7.80
CA ARG A 81 -16.14 -5.59 -7.25
C ARG A 81 -17.13 -4.92 -8.18
#